data_AF-A0A352AG82-F1
#
_entry.id   AF-A0A352AG82-F1
#
_cell.length_a   1.000
_cell.length_b   1.000
_cell.length_c   1.000
_cell.angle_alpha   90.00
_cell.angle_beta   90.00
_cell.angle_gamma   90.00
#
_symmetry.space_group_name_H-M   'P 1'
#
loop_
_entity.id
_entity.type
_entity.pdbx_description
1 polymer ?
#
loop_
_entity_poly.entity_id
_entity_poly.type
_entity_poly.pdbx_seq_one_letter_code
_entity_poly.pdbx_strand_id
1 'polypeptide(L)'
;MIPLFGRHSRWLALLCASLLCAVSLVLLPAQSALAASGNGVNVILMIGDGMGWEMARAAAVAKGAPFYKGGKGKGLSFQNLAGYTFATTYGTTIPGANGIYSTNNSALDGSNSETGKSPVRPGFSFKPLPFNPGNTATGGSTSGGNLVGYEPQLGGPNPWTPIDPAAATAKGYDKEYIKYSYPDSANTVTSMYTGVKSYNNAMGVDIFERDLTTMQQIAAQHGKSTGLVTSVPITHATPGAAVSSVNRRNKYDNDYPALDNILQEAIRQYQPTVLYQFPKC
;
A
#
# COMPACT_ATOMS: atom_id res chain seq x y z
N MET A 1 20.75 -51.65 -29.57
CA MET A 1 21.52 -50.44 -29.97
C MET A 1 20.86 -49.14 -29.47
N ILE A 2 20.32 -49.08 -28.24
CA ILE A 2 19.79 -47.85 -27.63
C ILE A 2 19.93 -47.94 -26.10
N PRO A 3 21.10 -47.64 -25.50
CA PRO A 3 21.05 -46.99 -24.17
C PRO A 3 22.26 -46.09 -23.84
N LEU A 4 22.84 -45.36 -24.81
CA LEU A 4 23.95 -44.43 -24.53
C LEU A 4 23.57 -42.94 -24.54
N PHE A 5 22.41 -42.58 -25.10
CA PHE A 5 22.01 -41.16 -25.25
C PHE A 5 21.29 -40.55 -24.04
N GLY A 6 20.75 -41.35 -23.12
CA GLY A 6 19.97 -40.83 -21.97
C GLY A 6 20.79 -40.20 -20.85
N ARG A 7 22.03 -40.67 -20.63
CA ARG A 7 22.85 -40.22 -19.51
C ARG A 7 23.52 -38.87 -19.78
N HIS A 8 23.90 -38.56 -21.02
CA HIS A 8 24.54 -37.29 -21.38
C HIS A 8 23.55 -36.13 -21.56
N SER A 9 22.28 -36.42 -21.90
CA SER A 9 21.23 -35.40 -22.08
C SER A 9 20.91 -34.64 -20.78
N ARG A 10 20.90 -35.33 -19.62
CA ARG A 10 20.63 -34.69 -18.32
C ARG A 10 21.77 -33.76 -17.87
N TRP A 11 23.02 -34.13 -18.17
CA TRP A 11 24.18 -33.30 -17.85
C TRP A 11 24.30 -32.10 -18.79
N LEU A 12 24.00 -32.26 -20.08
CA LEU A 12 23.89 -31.12 -21.00
C LEU A 12 22.75 -30.18 -20.61
N ALA A 13 21.60 -30.71 -20.20
CA ALA A 13 20.48 -29.87 -19.74
C ALA A 13 20.82 -29.10 -18.47
N LEU A 14 21.54 -29.72 -17.52
CA LEU A 14 22.01 -29.05 -16.30
C LEU A 14 23.09 -27.98 -16.60
N LEU A 15 24.00 -28.26 -17.54
CA LEU A 15 25.00 -27.28 -18.00
C LEU A 15 24.35 -26.12 -18.76
N CYS A 16 23.41 -26.38 -19.66
CA CYS A 16 22.68 -25.32 -20.36
C CYS A 16 21.79 -24.50 -19.42
N ALA A 17 21.13 -25.11 -18.43
CA ALA A 17 20.32 -24.41 -17.44
C ALA A 17 21.19 -23.54 -16.51
N SER A 18 22.36 -24.02 -16.09
CA SER A 18 23.30 -23.24 -15.28
C SER A 18 23.96 -22.11 -16.08
N LEU A 19 24.28 -22.32 -17.36
CA LEU A 19 24.76 -21.26 -18.25
C LEU A 19 23.68 -20.21 -18.52
N LEU A 20 22.41 -20.62 -18.75
CA LEU A 20 21.30 -19.68 -18.91
C LEU A 20 21.03 -18.88 -17.63
N CYS A 21 21.15 -19.50 -16.46
CA CYS A 21 20.96 -18.82 -15.17
C CYS A 21 22.09 -17.81 -14.91
N ALA A 22 23.34 -18.17 -15.22
CA ALA A 22 24.49 -17.27 -15.10
C ALA A 22 24.43 -16.10 -16.09
N VAL A 23 24.01 -16.34 -17.33
CA VAL A 23 23.86 -15.28 -18.35
C VAL A 23 22.67 -14.35 -18.04
N SER A 24 21.60 -14.87 -17.45
CA SER A 24 20.45 -14.07 -17.00
C SER A 24 20.81 -13.13 -15.82
N LEU A 25 21.77 -13.52 -14.97
CA LEU A 25 22.28 -12.67 -13.89
C LEU A 25 23.23 -11.55 -14.36
N VAL A 26 23.85 -11.70 -15.55
CA VAL A 26 24.88 -10.77 -16.05
C VAL A 26 24.32 -9.75 -17.05
N LEU A 27 23.21 -10.07 -17.75
CA LEU A 27 22.66 -9.23 -18.82
C LEU A 27 21.39 -8.44 -18.45
N LEU A 28 20.77 -8.72 -17.30
CA LEU A 28 19.82 -7.77 -16.72
C LEU A 28 20.66 -6.64 -16.12
N PRO A 29 20.42 -5.36 -16.46
CA PRO A 29 20.94 -4.31 -15.61
C PRO A 29 20.35 -4.60 -14.24
N ALA A 30 21.20 -4.97 -13.29
CA ALA A 30 20.85 -4.86 -11.90
C ALA A 30 20.32 -3.43 -11.78
N GLN A 31 19.01 -3.28 -11.56
CA GLN A 31 18.51 -2.04 -11.02
C GLN A 31 19.23 -1.96 -9.68
N SER A 32 20.37 -1.29 -9.67
CA SER A 32 20.93 -0.75 -8.46
C SER A 32 19.83 0.19 -7.98
N ALA A 33 18.92 -0.35 -7.15
CA ALA A 33 18.54 0.40 -5.97
C ALA A 33 19.87 0.94 -5.47
N LEU A 34 20.02 2.27 -5.49
CA LEU A 34 21.09 2.89 -4.74
C LEU A 34 20.85 2.41 -3.30
N ALA A 35 21.42 1.26 -2.95
CA ALA A 35 21.70 0.89 -1.60
C ALA A 35 22.64 2.00 -1.18
N ALA A 36 22.08 3.02 -0.55
CA ALA A 36 22.83 4.06 0.09
C ALA A 36 23.68 3.36 1.14
N SER A 37 24.90 2.99 0.75
CA SER A 37 25.94 2.52 1.64
C SER A 37 26.25 3.70 2.56
N GLY A 38 25.78 3.64 3.79
CA GLY A 38 26.03 4.70 4.75
C GLY A 38 25.37 4.45 6.09
N ASN A 39 26.20 4.37 7.14
CA ASN A 39 25.87 4.48 8.56
C ASN A 39 25.27 5.87 8.94
N GLY A 40 24.46 6.51 8.07
CA GLY A 40 24.06 7.91 8.19
C GLY A 40 22.97 8.40 7.22
N VAL A 41 22.16 7.51 6.65
CA VAL A 41 21.02 7.93 5.82
C VAL A 41 19.88 8.42 6.72
N ASN A 42 19.44 9.65 6.46
CA ASN A 42 18.20 10.22 6.99
C ASN A 42 17.13 10.12 5.90
N VAL A 43 15.95 9.61 6.27
CA VAL A 43 14.81 9.50 5.36
C VAL A 43 13.76 10.52 5.78
N ILE A 44 13.39 11.40 4.85
CA ILE A 44 12.25 12.31 5.02
C ILE A 44 11.18 11.86 4.03
N LEU A 45 10.09 11.30 4.57
CA LEU A 45 8.92 10.89 3.80
C LEU A 45 7.87 12.00 3.87
N MET A 46 7.58 12.64 2.73
CA MET A 46 6.52 13.65 2.62
C MET A 46 5.28 13.03 1.97
N ILE A 47 4.14 13.11 2.64
CA ILE A 47 2.86 12.57 2.16
C ILE A 47 1.88 13.71 1.94
N GLY A 48 1.40 13.86 0.70
CA GLY A 48 0.24 14.68 0.40
C GLY A 48 -1.02 13.80 0.40
N ASP A 49 -1.82 13.89 1.46
CA ASP A 49 -3.07 13.12 1.56
C ASP A 49 -4.04 13.55 0.44
N GLY A 50 -4.51 12.57 -0.36
CA GLY A 50 -5.30 12.83 -1.56
C GLY A 50 -4.57 13.54 -2.72
N MET A 51 -3.25 13.72 -2.63
CA MET A 51 -2.47 14.43 -3.65
C MET A 51 -2.09 13.54 -4.83
N GLY A 52 -3.06 13.25 -5.69
CA GLY A 52 -2.84 12.59 -6.97
C GLY A 52 -2.18 13.49 -8.03
N TRP A 53 -1.87 12.91 -9.20
CA TRP A 53 -1.23 13.63 -10.31
C TRP A 53 -2.06 14.84 -10.77
N GLU A 54 -3.39 14.70 -10.79
CA GLU A 54 -4.30 15.78 -11.17
C GLU A 54 -4.30 16.95 -10.18
N MET A 55 -4.27 16.67 -8.88
CA MET A 55 -4.19 17.69 -7.83
C MET A 55 -2.85 18.42 -7.90
N ALA A 56 -1.75 17.68 -8.09
CA ALA A 56 -0.42 18.27 -8.29
C ALA A 56 -0.37 19.15 -9.56
N ARG A 57 -1.00 18.72 -10.66
CA ARG A 57 -1.11 19.51 -11.89
C ARG A 57 -1.92 20.77 -11.69
N ALA A 58 -3.08 20.68 -11.05
CA ALA A 58 -3.92 21.85 -10.77
C ALA A 58 -3.16 22.89 -9.94
N ALA A 59 -2.46 22.45 -8.88
CA ALA A 59 -1.66 23.34 -8.04
C ALA A 59 -0.48 23.97 -8.80
N ALA A 60 0.20 23.22 -9.68
CA ALA A 60 1.26 23.74 -10.51
C ALA A 60 0.76 24.83 -11.47
N VAL A 61 -0.37 24.60 -12.13
CA VAL A 61 -1.00 25.56 -13.06
C VAL A 61 -1.46 26.81 -12.31
N ALA A 62 -2.06 26.65 -11.12
CA ALA A 62 -2.43 27.77 -10.26
C ALA A 62 -1.23 28.64 -9.86
N LYS A 63 -0.02 28.05 -9.76
CA LYS A 63 1.24 28.75 -9.51
C LYS A 63 1.89 29.34 -10.78
N GLY A 64 1.22 29.27 -11.93
CA GLY A 64 1.71 29.81 -13.20
C GLY A 64 2.55 28.84 -14.04
N ALA A 65 2.61 27.55 -13.70
CA ALA A 65 3.24 26.57 -14.58
C ALA A 65 2.38 26.35 -15.84
N PRO A 66 2.98 26.14 -17.03
CA PRO A 66 2.20 25.86 -18.22
C PRO A 66 1.56 24.47 -18.12
N PHE A 67 0.39 24.32 -18.72
CA PHE A 67 -0.36 23.07 -18.70
C PHE A 67 0.44 21.91 -19.32
N TYR A 68 0.39 20.74 -18.68
CA TYR A 68 1.06 19.53 -19.13
C TYR A 68 0.13 18.32 -19.08
N LYS A 69 0.37 17.34 -19.96
CA LYS A 69 -0.51 16.17 -20.15
C LYS A 69 0.10 14.84 -19.71
N GLY A 70 1.37 14.83 -19.28
CA GLY A 70 2.03 13.60 -18.84
C GLY A 70 3.39 13.85 -18.19
N GLY A 71 4.05 12.75 -17.82
CA GLY A 71 5.32 12.75 -17.09
C GLY A 71 5.16 13.14 -15.62
N LYS A 72 6.28 13.39 -14.93
CA LYS A 72 6.30 13.78 -13.51
C LYS A 72 5.68 15.16 -13.20
N GLY A 73 5.33 15.92 -14.25
CA GLY A 73 4.87 17.30 -14.15
C GLY A 73 6.00 18.30 -13.86
N LYS A 74 5.66 19.58 -13.72
CA LYS A 74 6.57 20.68 -13.42
C LYS A 74 5.84 21.85 -12.75
N GLY A 75 6.55 22.64 -11.94
CA GLY A 75 6.02 23.84 -11.28
C GLY A 75 5.99 23.79 -9.75
N LEU A 76 6.05 22.58 -9.17
CA LEU A 76 6.15 22.36 -7.73
C LEU A 76 7.55 21.85 -7.35
N SER A 77 7.99 22.15 -6.13
CA SER A 77 9.35 21.82 -5.67
C SER A 77 9.65 20.32 -5.71
N PHE A 78 8.71 19.48 -5.28
CA PHE A 78 8.90 18.02 -5.26
C PHE A 78 8.99 17.40 -6.66
N GLN A 79 8.53 18.09 -7.72
CA GLN A 79 8.65 17.60 -9.09
C GLN A 79 10.09 17.73 -9.63
N ASN A 80 10.94 18.50 -8.95
CA ASN A 80 12.36 18.61 -9.26
C ASN A 80 13.18 17.43 -8.71
N LEU A 81 12.61 16.60 -7.83
CA LEU A 81 13.29 15.41 -7.31
C LEU A 81 13.65 14.43 -8.44
N ALA A 82 14.75 13.71 -8.23
CA ALA A 82 15.21 12.66 -9.13
C ALA A 82 14.37 11.39 -8.93
N GLY A 83 14.08 10.71 -10.04
CA GLY A 83 13.19 9.54 -10.03
C GLY A 83 11.71 9.93 -10.00
N TYR A 84 10.90 9.14 -10.68
CA TYR A 84 9.45 9.26 -10.69
C TYR A 84 8.87 7.91 -11.11
N THR A 85 7.85 7.45 -10.39
CA THR A 85 7.14 6.23 -10.72
C THR A 85 5.68 6.32 -10.27
N PHE A 86 4.88 5.39 -10.75
CA PHE A 86 3.52 5.17 -10.27
C PHE A 86 3.50 3.98 -9.32
N ALA A 87 2.69 4.06 -8.28
CA ALA A 87 2.46 2.98 -7.33
C ALA A 87 0.97 2.83 -7.10
N THR A 88 0.51 1.58 -6.98
CA THR A 88 -0.88 1.27 -6.64
C THR A 88 -1.06 1.24 -5.12
N THR A 89 -2.16 1.82 -4.64
CA THR A 89 -2.44 1.98 -3.21
C THR A 89 -3.51 1.04 -2.68
N TYR A 90 -3.94 0.06 -3.47
CA TYR A 90 -5.03 -0.84 -3.10
C TYR A 90 -4.76 -1.61 -1.80
N GLY A 91 -5.83 -1.92 -1.06
CA GLY A 91 -5.79 -2.73 0.16
C GLY A 91 -6.20 -4.19 -0.08
N THR A 92 -6.60 -4.84 1.01
CA THR A 92 -7.23 -6.17 0.97
C THR A 92 -8.74 -6.06 0.82
N THR A 93 -9.37 -7.15 0.37
CA THR A 93 -10.83 -7.30 0.37
C THR A 93 -11.20 -8.69 0.88
N ILE A 94 -12.13 -8.77 1.82
CA ILE A 94 -12.45 -10.02 2.54
C ILE A 94 -13.97 -10.21 2.58
N PRO A 95 -14.50 -11.42 2.32
CA PRO A 95 -15.93 -11.65 2.32
C PRO A 95 -16.52 -11.59 3.72
N GLY A 96 -17.68 -10.95 3.82
CA GLY A 96 -18.54 -11.05 4.99
C GLY A 96 -19.26 -12.40 5.07
N ALA A 97 -20.12 -12.58 6.07
CA ALA A 97 -20.91 -13.81 6.23
C ALA A 97 -21.84 -14.10 5.04
N ASN A 98 -22.22 -13.06 4.28
CA ASN A 98 -23.01 -13.16 3.06
C ASN A 98 -22.18 -13.51 1.80
N GLY A 99 -20.87 -13.76 1.94
CA GLY A 99 -19.96 -14.03 0.82
C GLY A 99 -19.58 -12.81 -0.02
N ILE A 100 -20.08 -11.61 0.33
CA ILE A 100 -19.79 -10.37 -0.38
C ILE A 100 -18.48 -9.79 0.17
N TYR A 101 -17.51 -9.59 -0.72
CA TYR A 101 -16.20 -9.04 -0.41
C TYR A 101 -16.31 -7.56 -0.07
N SER A 102 -15.59 -7.11 0.96
CA SER A 102 -15.47 -5.70 1.29
C SER A 102 -14.05 -5.34 1.70
N THR A 103 -13.63 -4.14 1.32
CA THR A 103 -12.37 -3.54 1.75
C THR A 103 -12.36 -3.19 3.23
N ASN A 104 -13.52 -3.11 3.89
CA ASN A 104 -13.63 -2.79 5.30
C ASN A 104 -13.51 -4.02 6.23
N ASN A 105 -13.47 -5.23 5.66
CA ASN A 105 -13.46 -6.46 6.45
C ASN A 105 -12.04 -6.91 6.77
N SER A 106 -11.83 -7.27 8.04
CA SER A 106 -10.71 -8.09 8.46
C SER A 106 -11.02 -9.58 8.29
N ALA A 107 -10.00 -10.41 8.49
CA ALA A 107 -10.09 -11.87 8.51
C ALA A 107 -10.81 -12.40 9.77
N LEU A 108 -11.21 -11.53 10.70
CA LEU A 108 -11.89 -11.91 11.93
C LEU A 108 -13.41 -11.88 11.76
N ASP A 109 -14.08 -12.83 12.43
CA ASP A 109 -15.54 -12.92 12.45
C ASP A 109 -16.11 -11.99 13.51
N GLY A 110 -17.00 -11.09 13.12
CA GLY A 110 -17.53 -10.06 14.02
C GLY A 110 -16.41 -9.29 14.75
N SER A 111 -15.44 -8.78 13.99
CA SER A 111 -14.30 -8.00 14.51
C SER A 111 -14.75 -6.96 15.54
N ASN A 112 -14.26 -7.12 16.78
CA ASN A 112 -14.52 -6.19 17.87
C ASN A 112 -13.77 -4.87 17.62
N SER A 113 -14.49 -3.78 17.36
CA SER A 113 -13.90 -2.47 17.08
C SER A 113 -13.02 -1.96 18.22
N GLU A 114 -13.32 -2.32 19.46
CA GLU A 114 -12.58 -1.87 20.63
C GLU A 114 -11.32 -2.67 20.82
N THR A 115 -11.38 -4.00 20.69
CA THR A 115 -10.26 -4.86 21.08
C THR A 115 -9.46 -5.48 19.96
N GLY A 116 -10.05 -5.60 18.79
CA GLY A 116 -9.55 -6.42 17.69
C GLY A 116 -9.36 -7.90 18.04
N LYS A 117 -9.92 -8.34 19.18
CA LYS A 117 -9.87 -9.74 19.62
C LYS A 117 -11.17 -10.42 19.25
N SER A 118 -11.17 -11.02 18.08
CA SER A 118 -12.25 -11.87 17.57
C SER A 118 -11.66 -13.14 16.95
N PRO A 119 -12.41 -14.26 16.91
CA PRO A 119 -11.93 -15.47 16.24
C PRO A 119 -11.75 -15.22 14.74
N VAL A 120 -10.83 -15.95 14.11
CA VAL A 120 -10.69 -15.95 12.65
C VAL A 120 -11.98 -16.50 12.03
N ARG A 121 -12.42 -15.90 10.92
CA ARG A 121 -13.55 -16.38 10.12
C ARG A 121 -13.43 -17.89 9.84
N PRO A 122 -14.47 -18.70 10.11
CA PRO A 122 -14.42 -20.13 9.86
C PRO A 122 -14.02 -20.45 8.41
N GLY A 123 -13.01 -21.31 8.24
CA GLY A 123 -12.52 -21.72 6.92
C GLY A 123 -11.79 -20.63 6.13
N PHE A 124 -11.48 -19.48 6.73
CA PHE A 124 -10.75 -18.41 6.05
C PHE A 124 -9.33 -18.84 5.68
N SER A 125 -8.97 -18.60 4.43
CA SER A 125 -7.63 -18.76 3.90
C SER A 125 -7.37 -17.60 2.95
N PHE A 126 -6.26 -16.89 3.15
CA PHE A 126 -5.93 -15.73 2.34
C PHE A 126 -5.49 -16.19 0.94
N LYS A 127 -6.26 -15.81 -0.08
CA LYS A 127 -6.02 -16.09 -1.49
C LYS A 127 -5.79 -14.76 -2.20
N PRO A 128 -4.53 -14.32 -2.38
CA PRO A 128 -4.26 -13.01 -2.96
C PRO A 128 -4.73 -12.87 -4.39
N LEU A 129 -4.82 -13.97 -5.13
CA LEU A 129 -5.21 -14.02 -6.54
C LEU A 129 -6.43 -14.94 -6.76
N PRO A 130 -7.21 -14.70 -7.84
CA PRO A 130 -7.10 -13.56 -8.76
C PRO A 130 -7.36 -12.23 -8.04
N PHE A 131 -7.01 -11.11 -8.67
CA PHE A 131 -7.38 -9.81 -8.10
C PHE A 131 -8.91 -9.69 -8.03
N ASN A 132 -9.40 -8.96 -7.04
CA ASN A 132 -10.82 -8.72 -6.83
C ASN A 132 -11.09 -7.22 -6.74
N PRO A 133 -11.24 -6.54 -7.88
CA PRO A 133 -11.44 -5.10 -7.93
C PRO A 133 -12.76 -4.66 -7.26
N GLY A 134 -13.69 -5.58 -7.02
CA GLY A 134 -15.04 -5.26 -6.58
C GLY A 134 -15.91 -4.73 -7.72
N ASN A 135 -17.11 -4.27 -7.37
CA ASN A 135 -18.09 -3.67 -8.26
C ASN A 135 -18.76 -2.42 -7.66
N THR A 136 -18.32 -2.02 -6.46
CA THR A 136 -18.73 -0.80 -5.76
C THR A 136 -17.52 -0.16 -5.08
N ALA A 137 -17.72 1.06 -4.56
CA ALA A 137 -16.76 1.83 -3.77
C ALA A 137 -16.00 1.06 -2.68
N THR A 138 -16.68 0.14 -1.98
CA THR A 138 -16.17 -0.53 -0.77
C THR A 138 -16.04 -2.05 -0.92
N GLY A 139 -15.99 -2.54 -2.16
CA GLY A 139 -16.08 -3.96 -2.49
C GLY A 139 -17.39 -4.28 -3.20
N GLY A 140 -18.13 -5.28 -2.76
CA GLY A 140 -19.45 -5.64 -3.29
C GLY A 140 -19.46 -6.82 -4.26
N SER A 141 -18.29 -7.31 -4.68
CA SER A 141 -18.19 -8.48 -5.54
C SER A 141 -18.27 -9.78 -4.74
N THR A 142 -18.80 -10.83 -5.35
CA THR A 142 -18.68 -12.22 -4.88
C THR A 142 -17.53 -12.96 -5.55
N SER A 143 -16.82 -12.30 -6.48
CA SER A 143 -15.61 -12.84 -7.12
C SER A 143 -14.56 -13.16 -6.06
N GLY A 144 -13.84 -14.27 -6.24
CA GLY A 144 -12.77 -14.68 -5.34
C GLY A 144 -11.55 -13.77 -5.44
N GLY A 145 -10.70 -13.80 -4.41
CA GLY A 145 -9.47 -13.00 -4.35
C GLY A 145 -9.48 -12.00 -3.21
N ASN A 146 -8.37 -11.91 -2.47
CA ASN A 146 -8.24 -11.07 -1.29
C ASN A 146 -7.39 -9.82 -1.48
N LEU A 147 -6.82 -9.62 -2.66
CA LEU A 147 -6.23 -8.35 -3.05
C LEU A 147 -7.13 -7.66 -4.05
N VAL A 148 -7.38 -6.36 -3.83
CA VAL A 148 -8.20 -5.57 -4.74
C VAL A 148 -7.56 -5.50 -6.12
N GLY A 149 -6.29 -5.10 -6.18
CA GLY A 149 -5.51 -5.14 -7.42
C GLY A 149 -6.03 -4.23 -8.53
N TYR A 150 -5.56 -4.52 -9.74
CA TYR A 150 -6.04 -3.90 -10.98
C TYR A 150 -5.92 -4.91 -12.11
N GLU A 151 -6.98 -5.10 -12.88
CA GLU A 151 -7.04 -6.01 -14.00
C GLU A 151 -7.07 -5.24 -15.31
N PRO A 152 -6.01 -5.33 -16.15
CA PRO A 152 -5.96 -4.54 -17.36
C PRO A 152 -7.02 -4.87 -18.41
N GLN A 153 -7.59 -6.07 -18.32
CA GLN A 153 -8.67 -6.51 -19.21
C GLN A 153 -9.97 -5.76 -18.93
N LEU A 154 -10.19 -5.31 -17.69
CA LEU A 154 -11.39 -4.60 -17.27
C LEU A 154 -11.20 -3.08 -17.28
N GLY A 155 -10.06 -2.60 -16.75
CA GLY A 155 -9.82 -1.16 -16.57
C GLY A 155 -9.00 -0.47 -17.67
N GLY A 156 -8.46 -1.23 -18.64
CA GLY A 156 -7.46 -0.73 -19.58
C GLY A 156 -6.02 -0.99 -19.13
N PRO A 157 -4.98 -0.49 -19.81
CA PRO A 157 -3.60 -0.94 -19.57
C PRO A 157 -3.07 -0.67 -18.16
N ASN A 158 -3.51 0.41 -17.50
CA ASN A 158 -3.17 0.78 -16.13
C ASN A 158 -4.10 1.94 -15.67
N PRO A 159 -4.25 2.19 -14.35
CA PRO A 159 -5.23 3.15 -13.84
C PRO A 159 -4.88 4.63 -14.08
N TRP A 160 -3.65 4.94 -14.50
CA TRP A 160 -3.19 6.33 -14.73
C TRP A 160 -3.06 6.71 -16.20
N THR A 161 -3.34 5.80 -17.14
CA THR A 161 -3.36 6.11 -18.58
C THR A 161 -4.73 6.63 -18.93
N PRO A 162 -4.86 7.90 -19.39
CA PRO A 162 -6.13 8.40 -19.85
C PRO A 162 -6.60 7.59 -21.07
N ILE A 163 -7.86 7.16 -21.06
CA ILE A 163 -8.48 6.46 -22.18
C ILE A 163 -9.67 7.30 -22.63
N ASP A 164 -9.74 7.54 -23.93
CA ASP A 164 -10.91 8.17 -24.53
C ASP A 164 -12.18 7.32 -24.25
N PRO A 165 -13.31 7.92 -23.84
CA PRO A 165 -14.51 7.17 -23.51
C PRO A 165 -15.06 6.27 -24.63
N ALA A 166 -14.98 6.72 -25.89
CA ALA A 166 -15.43 5.92 -27.03
C ALA A 166 -14.47 4.74 -27.28
N ALA A 167 -13.16 4.97 -27.17
CA ALA A 167 -12.15 3.92 -27.25
C ALA A 167 -12.27 2.90 -26.10
N ALA A 168 -12.58 3.34 -24.88
CA ALA A 168 -12.83 2.48 -23.73
C ALA A 168 -14.05 1.58 -23.98
N THR A 169 -15.15 2.17 -24.48
CA THR A 169 -16.38 1.44 -24.80
C THR A 169 -16.17 0.42 -25.91
N ALA A 170 -15.47 0.79 -26.98
CA ALA A 170 -15.16 -0.11 -28.09
C ALA A 170 -14.32 -1.33 -27.66
N LYS A 171 -13.52 -1.20 -26.61
CA LYS A 171 -12.72 -2.28 -26.02
C LYS A 171 -13.42 -3.02 -24.88
N GLY A 172 -14.62 -2.60 -24.48
CA GLY A 172 -15.37 -3.17 -23.37
C GLY A 172 -14.78 -2.85 -21.98
N TYR A 173 -13.96 -1.80 -21.86
CA TYR A 173 -13.44 -1.39 -20.57
C TYR A 173 -14.54 -0.74 -19.73
N ASP A 174 -14.50 -1.00 -18.42
CA ASP A 174 -15.37 -0.36 -17.45
C ASP A 174 -14.76 0.99 -17.02
N LYS A 175 -15.47 2.07 -17.35
CA LYS A 175 -15.08 3.45 -17.01
C LYS A 175 -15.15 3.74 -15.50
N GLU A 176 -15.98 2.99 -14.76
CA GLU A 176 -16.14 3.13 -13.31
C GLU A 176 -15.15 2.26 -12.53
N TYR A 177 -14.39 1.41 -13.22
CA TYR A 177 -13.46 0.45 -12.64
C TYR A 177 -12.50 1.07 -11.60
N ILE A 178 -11.99 2.26 -11.88
CA ILE A 178 -11.07 2.99 -10.99
C ILE A 178 -11.72 3.46 -9.68
N LYS A 179 -13.05 3.43 -9.58
CA LYS A 179 -13.83 3.85 -8.40
C LYS A 179 -14.18 2.68 -7.50
N TYR A 180 -13.87 1.45 -7.90
CA TYR A 180 -14.20 0.27 -7.10
C TYR A 180 -13.13 0.01 -6.04
N SER A 181 -13.59 -0.43 -4.87
CA SER A 181 -12.75 -0.83 -3.74
C SER A 181 -11.65 0.18 -3.39
N TYR A 182 -11.97 1.47 -3.40
CA TYR A 182 -10.97 2.49 -3.13
C TYR A 182 -10.43 2.37 -1.70
N PRO A 183 -9.11 2.55 -1.51
CA PRO A 183 -8.51 2.51 -0.20
C PRO A 183 -8.83 3.80 0.57
N ASP A 184 -8.88 3.70 1.90
CA ASP A 184 -8.82 4.85 2.79
C ASP A 184 -7.37 5.22 3.18
N SER A 185 -7.18 6.34 3.88
CA SER A 185 -5.85 6.77 4.34
C SER A 185 -5.19 5.71 5.24
N ALA A 186 -5.94 5.09 6.16
CA ALA A 186 -5.41 4.19 7.18
C ALA A 186 -4.70 2.95 6.59
N ASN A 187 -5.37 2.21 5.70
CA ASN A 187 -4.74 1.04 5.07
C ASN A 187 -3.60 1.45 4.12
N THR A 188 -3.74 2.60 3.45
CA THR A 188 -2.72 3.10 2.50
C THR A 188 -1.41 3.36 3.24
N VAL A 189 -1.47 4.11 4.35
CA VAL A 189 -0.27 4.44 5.11
C VAL A 189 0.25 3.27 5.92
N THR A 190 -0.62 2.36 6.39
CA THR A 190 -0.18 1.08 6.99
C THR A 190 0.67 0.30 5.99
N SER A 191 0.22 0.21 4.73
CA SER A 191 0.99 -0.45 3.67
C SER A 191 2.33 0.24 3.42
N MET A 192 2.36 1.58 3.44
CA MET A 192 3.58 2.35 3.23
C MET A 192 4.58 2.21 4.39
N TYR A 193 4.10 2.22 5.63
CA TYR A 193 4.95 2.21 6.81
C TYR A 193 5.42 0.81 7.19
N THR A 194 4.64 -0.23 6.91
CA THR A 194 4.92 -1.62 7.36
C THR A 194 5.31 -2.56 6.22
N GLY A 195 5.00 -2.19 4.97
CA GLY A 195 5.14 -3.08 3.81
C GLY A 195 4.04 -4.15 3.69
N VAL A 196 3.04 -4.15 4.57
CA VAL A 196 1.96 -5.16 4.60
C VAL A 196 0.62 -4.54 4.23
N LYS A 197 -0.10 -5.17 3.28
CA LYS A 197 -1.46 -4.77 2.92
C LYS A 197 -2.45 -5.07 4.03
N SER A 198 -3.40 -4.16 4.25
CA SER A 198 -4.46 -4.30 5.25
C SER A 198 -5.81 -3.82 4.71
N TYR A 199 -6.82 -3.82 5.58
CA TYR A 199 -8.19 -3.42 5.28
C TYR A 199 -8.44 -1.96 5.68
N ASN A 200 -9.46 -1.34 5.09
CA ASN A 200 -9.83 0.05 5.38
C ASN A 200 -10.09 0.24 6.89
N ASN A 201 -9.67 1.38 7.43
CA ASN A 201 -9.65 1.73 8.86
C ASN A 201 -8.53 1.11 9.72
N ALA A 202 -7.81 0.10 9.23
CA ALA A 202 -6.71 -0.50 9.97
C ALA A 202 -5.47 0.41 9.97
N MET A 203 -4.87 0.60 11.15
CA MET A 203 -3.63 1.36 11.33
C MET A 203 -2.60 0.50 12.02
N GLY A 204 -1.47 0.25 11.36
CA GLY A 204 -0.38 -0.52 11.98
C GLY A 204 -0.74 -1.95 12.38
N VAL A 205 -1.79 -2.55 11.77
CA VAL A 205 -2.20 -3.94 12.00
C VAL A 205 -2.48 -4.68 10.70
N ASP A 206 -2.29 -6.00 10.72
CA ASP A 206 -2.59 -6.89 9.61
C ASP A 206 -4.10 -7.23 9.49
N ILE A 207 -4.47 -8.07 8.54
CA ILE A 207 -5.86 -8.52 8.35
C ILE A 207 -6.40 -9.35 9.52
N PHE A 208 -5.56 -9.85 10.41
CA PHE A 208 -5.94 -10.54 11.63
C PHE A 208 -5.92 -9.60 12.84
N GLU A 209 -5.74 -8.29 12.61
CA GLU A 209 -5.72 -7.25 13.62
C GLU A 209 -4.56 -7.39 14.61
N ARG A 210 -3.46 -7.99 14.14
CA ARG A 210 -2.20 -8.10 14.88
C ARG A 210 -1.27 -6.97 14.52
N ASP A 211 -0.56 -6.47 15.51
CA ASP A 211 0.40 -5.37 15.36
C ASP A 211 1.47 -5.67 14.32
N LEU A 212 1.78 -4.64 13.52
CA LEU A 212 2.81 -4.65 12.50
C LEU A 212 3.90 -3.65 12.88
N THR A 213 5.15 -4.06 12.70
CA THR A 213 6.28 -3.15 12.91
C THR A 213 6.37 -2.13 11.77
N THR A 214 6.35 -0.85 12.11
CA THR A 214 6.52 0.27 11.18
C THR A 214 8.00 0.56 10.91
N MET A 215 8.32 1.19 9.78
CA MET A 215 9.67 1.67 9.47
C MET A 215 10.21 2.66 10.51
N GLN A 216 9.31 3.38 11.20
CA GLN A 216 9.69 4.32 12.25
C GLN A 216 10.14 3.56 13.51
N GLN A 217 9.43 2.48 13.89
CA GLN A 217 9.88 1.59 14.95
C GLN A 217 11.20 0.91 14.61
N ILE A 218 11.36 0.43 13.37
CA ILE A 218 12.64 -0.13 12.91
C ILE A 218 13.75 0.93 13.06
N ALA A 219 13.54 2.17 12.62
CA ALA A 219 14.53 3.23 12.79
C ALA A 219 14.89 3.47 14.26
N ALA A 220 13.90 3.53 15.15
CA ALA A 220 14.12 3.70 16.60
C ALA A 220 14.89 2.52 17.23
N GLN A 221 14.55 1.27 16.86
CA GLN A 221 15.26 0.07 17.30
C GLN A 221 16.73 0.08 16.88
N HIS A 222 17.04 0.73 15.75
CA HIS A 222 18.39 0.94 15.26
C HIS A 222 19.05 2.22 15.82
N GLY A 223 18.50 2.82 16.87
CA GLY A 223 19.08 3.98 17.56
C GLY A 223 19.00 5.29 16.77
N LYS A 224 18.16 5.37 15.73
CA LYS A 224 17.94 6.60 14.95
C LYS A 224 16.88 7.47 15.63
N SER A 225 17.02 8.79 15.50
CA SER A 225 15.93 9.72 15.82
C SER A 225 14.76 9.51 14.88
N THR A 226 13.55 9.62 15.41
CA THR A 226 12.30 9.49 14.66
C THR A 226 11.48 10.76 14.80
N GLY A 227 10.77 11.14 13.74
CA GLY A 227 10.01 12.39 13.71
C GLY A 227 8.68 12.25 12.98
N LEU A 228 7.64 12.88 13.53
CA LEU A 228 6.33 12.99 12.92
C LEU A 228 5.90 14.47 12.87
N VAL A 229 5.57 14.93 11.67
CA VAL A 229 5.16 16.32 11.40
C VAL A 229 3.88 16.30 10.58
N THR A 230 2.84 17.00 11.03
CA THR A 230 1.51 16.93 10.41
C THR A 230 0.74 18.26 10.49
N SER A 231 -0.09 18.54 9.49
CA SER A 231 -1.06 19.66 9.51
C SER A 231 -2.45 19.27 10.01
N VAL A 232 -2.68 17.98 10.27
CA VAL A 232 -3.90 17.41 10.84
C VAL A 232 -3.62 16.86 12.24
N PRO A 233 -4.64 16.54 13.07
CA PRO A 233 -4.43 15.91 14.36
C PRO A 233 -3.47 14.73 14.28
N ILE A 234 -2.56 14.57 15.25
CA ILE A 234 -1.63 13.42 15.33
C ILE A 234 -2.37 12.09 15.32
N THR A 235 -3.59 12.08 15.88
CA THR A 235 -4.47 10.91 15.92
C THR A 235 -5.20 10.64 14.59
N HIS A 236 -5.08 11.52 13.59
CA HIS A 236 -5.59 11.26 12.24
C HIS A 236 -4.81 10.10 11.60
N ALA A 237 -5.40 9.42 10.61
CA ALA A 237 -4.86 8.14 10.15
C ALA A 237 -3.41 8.21 9.60
N THR A 238 -3.14 9.18 8.73
CA THR A 238 -1.84 9.35 8.09
C THR A 238 -0.68 9.52 9.08
N PRO A 239 -0.75 10.43 10.07
CA PRO A 239 0.25 10.50 11.12
C PRO A 239 0.14 9.36 12.15
N GLY A 240 -1.08 9.02 12.58
CA GLY A 240 -1.34 8.06 13.65
C GLY A 240 -0.84 6.65 13.35
N ALA A 241 -0.98 6.16 12.12
CA ALA A 241 -0.51 4.82 11.74
C ALA A 241 1.02 4.68 11.74
N ALA A 242 1.78 5.78 11.82
CA ALA A 242 3.23 5.72 11.99
C ALA A 242 3.62 5.38 13.44
N VAL A 243 2.73 5.70 14.39
CA VAL A 243 2.96 5.70 15.84
C VAL A 243 1.86 4.99 16.65
N SER A 244 1.07 4.11 16.01
CA SER A 244 0.04 3.32 16.66
C SER A 244 -0.34 2.08 15.86
N SER A 245 -0.84 1.06 16.56
CA SER A 245 -1.37 -0.20 16.03
C SER A 245 -2.80 -0.40 16.51
N VAL A 246 -3.76 0.16 15.78
CA VAL A 246 -5.19 0.02 16.09
C VAL A 246 -5.99 -0.53 14.91
N ASN A 247 -6.91 -1.44 15.21
CA ASN A 247 -7.82 -2.02 14.22
C ASN A 247 -8.89 -1.05 13.69
N ARG A 248 -9.05 0.12 14.32
CA ARG A 248 -9.95 1.19 13.86
C ARG A 248 -9.31 2.56 14.02
N ARG A 249 -9.30 3.33 12.93
CA ARG A 249 -8.75 4.70 12.87
C ARG A 249 -9.47 5.76 13.70
N ASN A 250 -10.62 5.44 14.31
CA ASN A 250 -11.40 6.37 15.12
C ASN A 250 -11.08 6.29 16.63
N LYS A 251 -10.10 5.48 17.04
CA LYS A 251 -9.63 5.39 18.43
C LYS A 251 -8.68 6.54 18.79
N TYR A 252 -9.16 7.77 18.67
CA TYR A 252 -8.31 8.96 18.77
C TYR A 252 -7.63 9.10 20.14
N ASP A 253 -8.43 9.37 21.17
CA ASP A 253 -7.94 9.80 22.50
C ASP A 253 -8.91 9.49 23.66
N ASN A 254 -10.02 8.78 23.41
CA ASN A 254 -10.97 8.41 24.45
C ASN A 254 -10.38 7.40 25.46
N ASP A 255 -10.90 7.44 26.68
CA ASP A 255 -10.57 6.44 27.72
C ASP A 255 -11.13 5.07 27.34
N TYR A 256 -10.25 4.22 26.81
CA TYR A 256 -10.50 2.79 26.65
C TYR A 256 -9.74 2.07 27.75
N PRO A 257 -10.36 1.79 28.91
CA PRO A 257 -9.63 1.29 30.09
C PRO A 257 -8.92 -0.06 29.88
N ALA A 258 -9.23 -0.75 28.79
CA ALA A 258 -8.60 -2.02 28.42
C ALA A 258 -7.45 -1.87 27.41
N LEU A 259 -7.32 -0.75 26.67
CA LEU A 259 -6.44 -0.64 25.50
C LEU A 259 -5.93 0.79 25.28
N ASP A 260 -4.68 0.90 24.85
CA ASP A 260 -4.14 2.19 24.44
C ASP A 260 -4.84 2.66 23.16
N ASN A 261 -5.29 3.92 23.16
CA ASN A 261 -5.73 4.62 21.96
C ASN A 261 -4.53 5.17 21.16
N ILE A 262 -4.79 5.79 20.00
CA ILE A 262 -3.73 6.28 19.10
C ILE A 262 -2.80 7.26 19.83
N LEU A 263 -3.36 8.19 20.61
CA LEU A 263 -2.57 9.15 21.35
C LEU A 263 -1.73 8.48 22.46
N GLN A 264 -2.31 7.53 23.19
CA GLN A 264 -1.64 6.80 24.26
C GLN A 264 -0.49 5.95 23.72
N GLU A 265 -0.69 5.21 22.62
CA GLU A 265 0.40 4.47 21.98
C GLU A 265 1.52 5.41 21.53
N ALA A 266 1.18 6.54 20.89
CA ALA A 266 2.16 7.49 20.42
C ALA A 266 3.07 8.02 21.54
N ILE A 267 2.50 8.36 22.71
CA ILE A 267 3.25 8.99 23.81
C ILE A 267 3.82 8.00 24.84
N ARG A 268 3.28 6.78 24.93
CA ARG A 268 3.70 5.77 25.92
C ARG A 268 4.58 4.69 25.33
N GLN A 269 4.32 4.29 24.09
CA GLN A 269 4.98 3.15 23.46
C GLN A 269 5.98 3.59 22.38
N TYR A 270 5.55 4.43 21.44
CA TYR A 270 6.36 4.78 20.26
C TYR A 270 7.33 5.93 20.52
N GLN A 271 6.91 6.95 21.27
CA GLN A 271 7.72 8.06 21.77
C GLN A 271 8.67 8.65 20.71
N PRO A 272 8.15 9.18 19.58
CA PRO A 272 9.00 9.77 18.56
C PRO A 272 9.81 10.93 19.12
N THR A 273 11.06 11.07 18.68
CA THR A 273 11.97 12.15 19.12
C THR A 273 11.40 13.54 18.83
N VAL A 274 10.69 13.67 17.70
CA VAL A 274 9.99 14.90 17.32
C VAL A 274 8.54 14.57 17.02
N LEU A 275 7.63 15.29 17.66
CA LEU A 275 6.20 15.23 17.38
C LEU A 275 5.69 16.66 17.20
N TYR A 276 5.30 17.02 15.99
CA TYR A 276 4.87 18.38 15.67
C TYR A 276 3.58 18.40 14.87
N GLN A 277 2.61 19.16 15.36
CA GLN A 277 1.35 19.43 14.68
C GLN A 277 1.27 20.93 14.41
N PHE A 278 1.08 21.31 13.13
CA PHE A 278 0.84 22.70 12.80
C PHE A 278 -0.48 23.18 13.42
N PRO A 279 -0.55 24.44 13.88
CA PRO A 279 -1.82 25.04 14.27
C PRO A 279 -2.77 25.04 13.08
N LYS A 280 -4.07 24.83 13.33
CA LYS A 280 -5.09 24.91 12.28
C LYS A 280 -5.05 26.31 11.67
N CYS A 281 -4.89 26.38 10.34
CA CYS A 281 -5.05 27.61 9.57
C CYS A 281 -6.53 28.02 9.51
#